data_AF-A0A3G2T3A3-F1
#
_entry.id   AF-A0A3G2T3A3-F1
#
_cell.length_a   1.000
_cell.length_b   1.000
_cell.length_c   1.000
_cell.angle_alpha   90.00
_cell.angle_beta   90.00
_cell.angle_gamma   90.00
#
_symmetry.space_group_name_H-M   'P 1'
#
loop_
_entity.id
_entity.type
_entity.pdbx_description
1 polymer ?
#
loop_
_entity_poly.entity_id
_entity_poly.type
_entity_poly.pdbx_seq_one_letter_code
_entity_poly.pdbx_strand_id
1 'polypeptide(L)'
;MIHSIKSNLPIITLFLIVVGGFAYPFYSGEWFVANRLSDIDTKCYGVDVPEKIPYNKAILFCSCVHANGHVSKEENYKYCERKFVE
;
A
#
# COMPACT_ATOMS: atom_id res chain seq x y z
N MET A 1 -1.05 -19.09 40.48
CA MET A 1 -1.59 -18.60 39.19
C MET A 1 -0.88 -17.35 38.68
N ILE A 2 -0.68 -16.32 39.52
CA ILE A 2 -0.01 -15.04 39.14
C ILE A 2 1.47 -15.23 38.73
N HIS A 3 2.19 -16.20 39.32
CA HIS A 3 3.60 -16.47 39.01
C HIS A 3 3.80 -17.03 37.58
N SER A 4 2.91 -17.91 37.10
CA SER A 4 2.98 -18.45 35.72
C SER A 4 2.69 -17.41 34.65
N ILE A 5 1.89 -16.38 34.95
CA ILE A 5 1.62 -15.28 34.02
C ILE A 5 2.88 -14.40 33.87
N LYS A 6 3.59 -14.14 34.98
CA LYS A 6 4.83 -13.34 34.97
C LYS A 6 5.99 -14.03 34.27
N SER A 7 6.10 -15.35 34.38
CA SER A 7 7.18 -16.14 33.73
C SER A 7 7.02 -16.23 32.21
N ASN A 8 5.79 -16.20 31.69
CA ASN A 8 5.50 -16.31 30.26
C ASN A 8 5.20 -14.97 29.59
N LEU A 9 5.19 -13.89 30.37
CA LEU A 9 4.97 -12.51 29.92
C LEU A 9 5.84 -12.14 28.71
N PRO A 10 7.16 -12.41 28.67
CA PRO A 10 7.97 -12.11 27.49
C PRO A 10 7.52 -12.86 26.23
N ILE A 11 7.06 -14.11 26.37
CA ILE A 11 6.55 -14.91 25.25
C ILE A 11 5.23 -14.34 24.74
N ILE A 12 4.31 -13.95 25.64
CA ILE A 12 3.03 -13.34 25.28
C ILE A 12 3.25 -12.00 24.57
N THR A 13 4.17 -11.17 25.07
CA THR A 13 4.53 -9.90 24.43
C THR A 13 5.09 -10.13 23.03
N LEU A 14 5.97 -11.13 22.86
CA LEU A 14 6.52 -11.46 21.54
C LEU A 14 5.42 -11.89 20.56
N PHE A 15 4.45 -12.68 21.03
CA PHE A 15 3.31 -13.12 20.23
C PHE A 15 2.45 -11.93 19.77
N LEU A 16 2.18 -10.98 20.66
CA LEU A 16 1.44 -9.76 20.33
C LEU A 16 2.19 -8.88 19.33
N ILE A 17 3.52 -8.78 19.43
CA ILE A 17 4.34 -8.03 18.47
C ILE A 17 4.27 -8.68 17.08
N VAL A 18 4.42 -10.00 17.00
CA VAL A 18 4.37 -10.72 15.72
C VAL A 18 2.99 -10.62 15.10
N VAL A 19 1.92 -10.93 15.85
CA VAL A 19 0.55 -10.87 15.34
C VAL A 19 0.17 -9.44 14.98
N GLY A 20 0.53 -8.45 15.81
CA GLY A 20 0.28 -7.04 15.55
C GLY A 20 1.02 -6.54 14.30
N GLY A 21 2.29 -6.90 14.13
CA GLY A 21 3.08 -6.53 12.95
C GLY A 21 2.55 -7.15 11.66
N PHE A 22 2.10 -8.41 11.71
CA PHE A 22 1.46 -9.06 10.55
C PHE A 22 0.06 -8.53 10.26
N ALA A 23 -0.71 -8.15 11.28
CA ALA A 23 -2.06 -7.62 11.11
C ALA A 23 -2.07 -6.15 10.66
N TYR A 24 -1.09 -5.36 11.06
CA TYR A 24 -0.98 -3.93 10.74
C TYR A 24 -1.21 -3.57 9.25
N PRO A 25 -0.59 -4.24 8.26
CA PRO A 25 -0.81 -3.92 6.84
C PRO A 25 -2.25 -4.17 6.39
N PHE A 26 -2.97 -5.14 6.99
CA PHE A 26 -4.36 -5.41 6.65
C PHE A 26 -5.31 -4.34 7.20
N TYR A 27 -4.98 -3.72 8.34
CA TYR A 27 -5.79 -2.67 8.96
C TYR A 27 -5.47 -1.26 8.43
N SER A 28 -4.19 -0.95 8.24
CA SER A 28 -3.75 0.40 7.81
C SER A 28 -3.72 0.57 6.30
N GLY A 29 -3.67 -0.53 5.53
CA GLY A 29 -3.41 -0.48 4.09
C GLY A 29 -1.97 -0.07 3.75
N GLU A 30 -1.15 0.22 4.75
CA GLU A 30 0.26 0.59 4.58
C GLU A 30 1.14 -0.59 5.00
N TRP A 31 1.93 -1.08 4.05
CA TRP A 31 3.00 -2.01 4.37
C TRP A 31 4.12 -1.26 5.09
N PHE A 32 4.59 -1.81 6.21
CA PHE A 32 5.79 -1.31 6.91
C PHE A 32 7.03 -1.25 6.01
N VAL A 33 7.00 -2.02 4.93
CA VAL A 33 8.03 -2.04 3.88
C VAL A 33 7.53 -1.18 2.74
N ALA A 34 8.24 -0.07 2.45
CA ALA A 34 7.98 0.72 1.25
C ALA A 34 8.05 -0.18 0.00
N ASN A 35 7.15 0.03 -0.95
CA ASN A 35 7.20 -0.66 -2.23
C ASN A 35 8.59 -0.47 -2.85
N ARG A 36 9.23 -1.57 -3.27
CA ARG A 36 10.54 -1.48 -3.95
C ARG A 36 10.35 -0.69 -5.24
N LEU A 37 11.31 0.18 -5.58
CA LEU A 37 11.30 0.96 -6.83
C LEU A 37 10.98 0.07 -8.05
N SER A 38 11.57 -1.13 -8.09
CA SER A 38 11.36 -2.11 -9.15
C SER A 38 9.90 -2.51 -9.36
N ASP A 39 9.11 -2.58 -8.28
CA ASP A 39 7.70 -2.94 -8.37
C ASP A 39 6.87 -1.79 -8.95
N ILE A 40 7.30 -0.54 -8.72
CA ILE A 40 6.67 0.64 -9.29
C ILE A 40 6.95 0.71 -10.79
N ASP A 41 8.21 0.59 -11.19
CA ASP A 41 8.60 0.64 -12.61
C ASP A 41 7.88 -0.46 -13.43
N THR A 42 7.77 -1.67 -12.86
CA THR A 42 7.09 -2.78 -13.55
C THR A 42 5.58 -2.55 -13.65
N LYS A 43 4.94 -2.02 -12.61
CA LYS A 43 3.48 -1.78 -12.59
C LYS A 43 3.05 -0.50 -13.32
N CYS A 44 3.96 0.46 -13.44
CA CYS A 44 3.77 1.74 -14.11
C CYS A 44 4.38 1.78 -15.52
N TYR A 45 4.83 0.64 -16.05
CA TYR A 45 5.45 0.57 -17.36
C TYR A 45 4.50 1.13 -18.44
N GLY A 46 4.95 2.18 -19.13
CA GLY A 46 4.18 2.85 -20.19
C GLY A 46 3.12 3.84 -19.71
N VAL A 47 3.09 4.17 -18.41
CA VAL A 47 2.25 5.23 -17.83
C VAL A 47 3.15 6.39 -17.42
N ASP A 48 2.86 7.58 -17.95
CA ASP A 48 3.48 8.81 -17.46
C ASP A 48 2.81 9.19 -16.13
N VAL A 49 3.57 9.24 -15.03
CA VAL A 49 3.02 9.53 -13.70
C VAL A 49 3.31 10.99 -13.38
N PRO A 50 2.27 11.85 -13.18
CA PRO A 50 2.48 13.24 -12.85
C PRO A 50 3.25 13.39 -11.52
N GLU A 51 4.21 14.31 -11.46
CA GLU A 51 5.00 14.59 -10.25
C GLU A 51 4.16 14.99 -9.03
N LYS A 52 2.93 15.45 -9.27
CA LYS A 52 1.96 15.84 -8.24
C LYS A 52 1.43 14.64 -7.45
N ILE A 53 1.53 13.42 -8.00
CA ILE A 53 1.06 12.21 -7.35
C ILE A 53 2.13 11.74 -6.37
N PRO A 54 1.81 11.59 -5.08
CA PRO A 54 2.79 11.15 -4.10
C PRO A 54 3.23 9.71 -4.40
N TYR A 55 4.51 9.42 -4.14
CA TYR A 55 5.14 8.15 -4.48
C TYR A 55 4.40 6.92 -3.93
N ASN A 56 3.83 7.02 -2.73
CA ASN A 56 3.03 5.95 -2.12
C ASN A 56 1.71 5.65 -2.86
N LYS A 57 1.21 6.60 -3.66
CA LYS A 57 0.00 6.45 -4.50
C LYS A 57 0.31 6.16 -5.97
N ALA A 58 1.57 6.23 -6.40
CA ALA A 58 1.96 6.02 -7.80
C ALA A 58 1.48 4.67 -8.35
N ILE A 59 1.66 3.57 -7.60
CA ILE A 59 1.17 2.24 -8.02
C ILE A 59 -0.34 2.21 -8.20
N LEU A 60 -1.09 2.86 -7.30
CA LEU A 60 -2.55 2.91 -7.37
C LEU A 60 -3.01 3.72 -8.59
N PHE A 61 -2.32 4.81 -8.89
CA PHE A 61 -2.55 5.60 -10.09
C PHE A 61 -2.31 4.78 -11.37
N CYS A 62 -1.16 4.13 -11.49
CA CYS A 62 -0.85 3.29 -12.66
C CYS A 62 -1.85 2.15 -12.82
N SER A 63 -2.26 1.52 -11.71
CA SER A 63 -3.32 0.52 -11.73
C SER A 63 -4.65 1.09 -12.19
N CYS A 64 -4.99 2.34 -11.85
CA CYS A 64 -6.20 3.02 -12.32
C CYS A 64 -6.14 3.28 -13.83
N VAL A 65 -5.01 3.76 -14.34
CA VAL A 65 -4.82 4.01 -15.79
C VAL A 65 -4.92 2.71 -16.59
N HIS A 66 -4.39 1.60 -16.07
CA HIS A 66 -4.48 0.27 -16.70
C HIS A 66 -5.86 -0.39 -16.58
N ALA A 67 -6.61 -0.10 -15.51
CA ALA A 67 -8.00 -0.51 -15.36
C ALA A 67 -8.88 0.30 -16.33
N ASN A 68 -8.92 -0.11 -17.59
CA ASN A 68 -9.71 0.52 -18.67
C ASN A 68 -11.21 0.58 -18.35
N GLY A 69 -11.64 1.58 -17.57
CA GLY A 69 -13.03 1.76 -17.14
C GLY A 69 -13.81 2.85 -17.89
N HIS A 70 -13.14 3.67 -18.69
CA HIS A 70 -13.74 4.82 -19.40
C HIS A 70 -13.67 4.68 -20.92
N VAL A 71 -14.52 5.44 -21.62
CA VAL A 71 -14.76 5.36 -23.07
C VAL A 71 -13.49 5.63 -23.90
N SER A 72 -12.56 6.44 -23.36
CA SER A 72 -11.26 6.70 -23.97
C SER A 72 -10.10 6.63 -22.96
N LYS A 73 -8.90 6.30 -23.46
CA LYS A 73 -7.67 6.28 -22.64
C LYS A 73 -7.37 7.64 -21.99
N GLU A 74 -7.63 8.73 -22.72
CA GLU A 74 -7.43 10.10 -22.20
C GLU A 74 -8.42 10.45 -21.09
N GLU A 75 -9.69 10.06 -21.21
CA GLU A 75 -10.65 10.26 -20.13
C GLU A 75 -10.29 9.43 -18.90
N ASN A 76 -9.84 8.19 -19.09
CA ASN A 76 -9.40 7.35 -17.97
C ASN A 76 -8.22 8.00 -17.24
N TYR A 77 -7.24 8.51 -18.00
CA TYR A 77 -6.09 9.19 -17.43
C TYR A 77 -6.50 10.44 -16.61
N LYS A 78 -7.35 11.32 -17.18
CA LYS A 78 -7.85 12.51 -16.48
C LYS A 78 -8.73 12.17 -15.26
N TYR A 79 -9.45 11.06 -15.32
CA TYR A 79 -10.21 10.56 -14.18
C TYR A 79 -9.28 10.12 -13.05
N CYS A 80 -8.27 9.30 -13.37
CA CYS A 80 -7.28 8.85 -12.40
C CYS A 80 -6.47 10.01 -11.84
N GLU A 81 -6.06 10.97 -12.67
CA GLU A 81 -5.31 12.14 -12.20
C GLU A 81 -6.10 12.92 -11.15
N ARG A 82 -7.38 13.25 -11.43
CA ARG A 82 -8.24 13.92 -10.44
C ARG A 82 -8.38 13.13 -9.15
N LYS A 83 -8.57 11.82 -9.24
CA LYS A 83 -8.79 10.94 -8.08
C LYS A 83 -7.59 10.83 -7.13
N PHE A 84 -6.37 10.99 -7.63
CA PHE A 84 -5.14 10.82 -6.84
C PHE A 84 -4.41 12.13 -6.54
N VAL A 85 -4.79 13.23 -7.20
CA VAL A 85 -4.27 14.60 -6.96
C VAL A 85 -5.18 15.41 -6.02
N GLU A 86 -6.51 15.31 -6.13
CA GLU A 86 -7.47 15.85 -5.14
C GLU A 86 -7.64 14.90 -3.95
#